data_AF-M1ED90-F1
#
_entry.id   AF-M1ED90-F1
#
_cell.length_a   1.000
_cell.length_b   1.000
_cell.length_c   1.000
_cell.angle_alpha   90.00
_cell.angle_beta   90.00
_cell.angle_gamma   90.00
#
_symmetry.space_group_name_H-M   'P 1'
#
loop_
_entity.id
_entity.type
_entity.pdbx_description
1 polymer ?
#
loop_
_entity_poly.entity_id
_entity_poly.type
_entity_poly.pdbx_seq_one_letter_code
_entity_poly.pdbx_strand_id
1 'polypeptide(L)'
;LDADKYENDPELEKIRKERNYCWMDIITICKDKLPNYEDKIKVFYEEHLHLDDEIRYILDGSGYFDVRDKEDRWIRIFMEKGDMITLPAGIYHRFSLDERNYVKAMRLFVGEPVWTAYNRPADHFEARGQYLDFLAQ
;
A
#
# COMPACT_ATOMS: atom_id res chain seq x y z
N LEU A 1 -11.56 -6.71 9.55
CA LEU A 1 -10.60 -6.94 10.66
C LEU A 1 -10.95 -6.00 11.80
N ASP A 2 -10.59 -6.30 13.05
CA ASP A 2 -10.85 -5.41 14.19
C ASP A 2 -9.67 -4.44 14.35
N ALA A 3 -9.79 -3.25 13.75
CA ALA A 3 -8.74 -2.23 13.76
C ALA A 3 -8.46 -1.66 15.15
N ASP A 4 -9.38 -1.81 16.10
CA ASP A 4 -9.18 -1.36 17.48
C ASP A 4 -8.38 -2.38 18.32
N LYS A 5 -8.26 -3.62 17.85
CA LYS A 5 -7.54 -4.71 18.53
C LYS A 5 -6.47 -5.35 17.66
N TYR A 6 -5.93 -4.61 16.68
CA TYR A 6 -4.97 -5.13 15.71
C TYR A 6 -3.75 -5.84 16.33
N GLU A 7 -3.36 -5.50 17.56
CA GLU A 7 -2.24 -6.14 18.26
C GLU A 7 -2.49 -7.62 18.59
N ASN A 8 -3.76 -8.00 18.80
CA ASN A 8 -4.16 -9.34 19.24
C ASN A 8 -5.34 -9.92 18.41
N ASP A 9 -5.62 -9.35 17.24
CA ASP A 9 -6.71 -9.80 16.35
C ASP A 9 -6.36 -11.19 15.75
N PRO A 10 -7.08 -12.27 16.11
CA PRO A 10 -6.80 -13.61 15.59
C PRO A 10 -6.96 -13.72 14.07
N GLU A 11 -7.86 -12.94 13.48
CA GLU A 11 -8.07 -12.95 12.02
C GLU A 11 -6.91 -12.27 11.29
N LEU A 12 -6.38 -11.17 11.83
CA LEU A 12 -5.16 -10.55 11.29
C LEU A 12 -3.97 -11.51 11.41
N GLU A 13 -3.80 -12.15 12.56
CA GLU A 13 -2.73 -13.13 12.78
C GLU A 13 -2.82 -14.32 11.81
N LYS A 14 -4.04 -14.79 11.50
CA LYS A 14 -4.28 -15.82 10.50
C LYS A 14 -3.85 -15.36 9.10
N ILE A 15 -4.27 -14.18 8.65
CA ILE A 15 -3.87 -13.62 7.35
C ILE A 15 -2.34 -13.49 7.28
N ARG A 16 -1.71 -12.97 8.33
CA ARG A 16 -0.25 -12.81 8.39
C ARG A 16 0.48 -14.14 8.26
N LYS A 17 0.00 -15.19 8.92
CA LYS A 17 0.56 -16.55 8.80
C LYS A 17 0.38 -17.13 7.41
N GLU A 18 -0.80 -17.03 6.84
CA GLU A 18 -1.12 -17.58 5.51
C GLU A 18 -0.34 -16.88 4.39
N ARG A 19 -0.07 -15.57 4.54
CA ARG A 19 0.62 -14.75 3.54
C ARG A 19 2.09 -14.47 3.88
N ASN A 20 2.60 -15.03 4.97
CA ASN A 20 3.96 -14.81 5.47
C ASN A 20 4.32 -13.32 5.73
N TYR A 21 3.38 -12.53 6.23
CA TYR A 21 3.61 -11.13 6.63
C TYR A 21 4.33 -11.05 7.98
N CYS A 22 5.63 -11.36 7.97
CA CYS A 22 6.45 -11.48 9.17
C CYS A 22 6.96 -10.14 9.74
N TRP A 23 6.89 -9.05 8.97
CA TRP A 23 7.26 -7.71 9.42
C TRP A 23 6.08 -6.74 9.41
N MET A 24 6.04 -5.81 10.37
CA MET A 24 5.06 -4.73 10.41
C MET A 24 5.58 -3.50 11.14
N ASP A 25 5.05 -2.33 10.76
CA ASP A 25 5.12 -1.11 11.56
C ASP A 25 3.86 -0.26 11.38
N ILE A 26 3.77 0.84 12.14
CA ILE A 26 2.67 1.78 12.07
C ILE A 26 3.17 3.13 11.53
N ILE A 27 2.52 3.62 10.49
CA ILE A 27 2.70 4.99 9.99
C ILE A 27 1.45 5.81 10.26
N THR A 28 1.64 7.08 10.65
CA THR A 28 0.57 8.07 10.71
C THR A 28 0.89 9.18 9.72
N ILE A 29 0.05 9.32 8.70
CA ILE A 29 0.18 10.35 7.68
C ILE A 29 -0.76 11.49 8.07
N CYS A 30 -0.16 12.53 8.62
CA CYS A 30 -0.82 13.76 9.05
C CYS A 30 0.23 14.87 9.04
N LYS A 31 -0.16 16.08 8.66
CA LYS A 31 0.74 17.23 8.50
C LYS A 31 1.63 17.48 9.72
N ASP A 32 1.08 17.31 10.92
CA ASP A 32 1.79 17.61 12.18
C ASP A 32 2.60 16.43 12.72
N LYS A 33 2.35 15.21 12.23
CA LYS A 33 2.93 13.97 12.80
C LYS A 33 3.96 13.29 11.90
N LEU A 34 3.89 13.51 10.58
CA LEU A 34 4.78 12.86 9.62
C LEU A 34 6.00 13.75 9.31
N PRO A 35 7.23 13.31 9.63
CA PRO A 35 8.42 14.04 9.22
C PRO A 35 8.52 14.17 7.70
N ASN A 36 8.90 15.35 7.21
CA ASN A 36 8.95 15.67 5.77
C ASN A 36 7.62 15.40 5.05
N TYR A 37 6.49 15.70 5.71
CA TYR A 37 5.13 15.47 5.22
C TYR A 37 4.96 15.90 3.76
N GLU A 38 5.28 17.16 3.43
CA GLU A 38 5.06 17.75 2.10
C GLU A 38 5.84 17.04 0.98
N ASP A 39 7.01 16.48 1.28
CA ASP A 39 7.79 15.71 0.30
C ASP A 39 7.29 14.27 0.22
N LYS A 40 6.94 13.65 1.35
CA LYS A 40 6.42 12.28 1.39
C LYS A 40 5.10 12.15 0.65
N ILE A 41 4.15 13.08 0.83
CA ILE A 41 2.86 13.02 0.11
C ILE A 41 3.05 13.14 -1.41
N LYS A 42 4.05 13.89 -1.88
CA LYS A 42 4.37 13.96 -3.31
C LYS A 42 4.91 12.64 -3.82
N VAL A 43 5.84 12.02 -3.08
CA VAL A 43 6.38 10.70 -3.43
C VAL A 43 5.27 9.65 -3.47
N PHE A 44 4.36 9.66 -2.48
CA PHE A 44 3.24 8.71 -2.45
C PHE A 44 2.26 8.90 -3.62
N TYR A 45 2.07 10.14 -4.09
CA TYR A 45 1.10 10.45 -5.14
C TYR A 45 1.68 10.34 -6.56
N GLU A 46 2.99 10.45 -6.73
CA GLU A 46 3.66 10.17 -8.00
C GLU A 46 3.37 8.72 -8.40
N GLU A 47 3.01 8.46 -9.65
CA GLU A 47 2.73 7.09 -10.12
C GLU A 47 4.01 6.24 -10.07
N HIS A 48 3.96 5.15 -9.30
CA HIS A 48 5.12 4.28 -9.07
C HIS A 48 4.74 2.80 -8.98
N LEU A 49 5.76 1.95 -8.93
CA LEU A 49 5.66 0.54 -8.57
C LEU A 49 6.68 0.18 -7.49
N HIS A 50 6.46 -0.99 -6.88
CA HIS A 50 7.40 -1.66 -5.99
C HIS A 50 7.78 -3.03 -6.55
N LEU A 51 8.94 -3.53 -6.13
CA LEU A 51 9.42 -4.87 -6.49
C LEU A 51 8.88 -5.96 -5.55
N ASP A 52 8.29 -5.54 -4.44
CA ASP A 52 7.58 -6.36 -3.47
C ASP A 52 6.13 -5.90 -3.35
N ASP A 53 5.28 -6.72 -2.75
CA ASP A 53 3.89 -6.38 -2.48
C ASP A 53 3.78 -5.17 -1.52
N GLU A 54 2.91 -4.23 -1.85
CA GLU A 54 2.52 -3.13 -0.96
C GLU A 54 1.29 -3.53 -0.15
N ILE A 55 1.51 -3.87 1.13
CA ILE A 55 0.42 -4.28 2.04
C ILE A 55 0.11 -3.15 3.04
N ARG A 56 -1.17 -2.80 3.14
CA ARG A 56 -1.67 -1.73 4.02
C ARG A 56 -2.93 -2.17 4.74
N TYR A 57 -2.98 -1.95 6.04
CA TYR A 57 -4.17 -2.15 6.87
C TYR A 57 -4.50 -0.84 7.58
N ILE A 58 -5.67 -0.26 7.28
CA ILE A 58 -6.07 1.04 7.81
C ILE A 58 -6.61 0.89 9.23
N LEU A 59 -5.90 1.52 10.17
CA LEU A 59 -6.23 1.49 11.60
C LEU A 59 -7.12 2.65 12.01
N ASP A 60 -7.01 3.78 11.32
CA ASP A 60 -7.80 5.00 11.55
C ASP A 60 -7.72 5.94 10.35
N GLY A 61 -8.71 6.82 10.20
CA GLY A 61 -8.80 7.73 9.06
C GLY A 61 -9.12 7.04 7.74
N SER A 62 -8.70 7.64 6.63
CA SER A 62 -9.02 7.16 5.28
C SER A 62 -8.11 7.76 4.20
N GLY A 63 -8.14 7.15 3.01
CA GLY A 63 -7.39 7.61 1.84
C GLY A 63 -7.74 6.85 0.57
N TYR A 64 -7.03 7.17 -0.51
CA TYR A 64 -7.22 6.57 -1.83
C TYR A 64 -5.96 5.88 -2.30
N PHE A 65 -6.11 4.63 -2.75
CA PHE A 65 -5.14 4.00 -3.65
C PHE A 65 -5.71 4.05 -5.06
N ASP A 66 -5.00 4.72 -5.97
CA ASP A 66 -5.32 4.63 -7.39
C ASP A 66 -4.42 3.55 -8.01
N VAL A 67 -4.99 2.64 -8.80
CA VAL A 67 -4.28 1.58 -9.53
C VAL A 67 -4.64 1.62 -11.02
N ARG A 68 -3.75 1.13 -11.88
CA ARG A 68 -4.04 0.97 -13.32
C ARG A 68 -4.84 -0.31 -13.59
N ASP A 69 -5.89 -0.21 -14.38
CA ASP A 69 -6.59 -1.37 -14.94
C ASP A 69 -5.84 -1.97 -16.15
N LYS A 70 -6.39 -3.03 -16.78
CA LYS A 70 -5.77 -3.68 -17.95
C LYS A 70 -5.68 -2.77 -19.19
N GLU A 71 -6.46 -1.69 -19.24
CA GLU A 71 -6.45 -0.67 -20.31
C GLU A 71 -5.64 0.57 -19.89
N ASP A 72 -4.86 0.48 -18.81
CA ASP A 72 -4.05 1.55 -18.26
C ASP A 72 -4.87 2.78 -17.81
N ARG A 73 -6.12 2.58 -17.39
CA ARG A 73 -6.99 3.61 -16.80
C ARG A 73 -6.91 3.57 -15.28
N TRP A 74 -7.08 4.72 -14.64
CA TRP A 74 -7.11 4.80 -13.18
C TRP A 74 -8.41 4.22 -12.60
N ILE A 75 -8.27 3.29 -11.66
CA ILE A 75 -9.31 2.86 -10.73
C ILE A 75 -8.95 3.41 -9.35
N ARG A 76 -9.88 4.13 -8.73
CA ARG A 76 -9.73 4.66 -7.37
C ARG A 76 -10.36 3.70 -6.36
N ILE A 77 -9.56 3.26 -5.40
CA ILE A 77 -9.95 2.41 -4.28
C ILE A 77 -9.98 3.29 -3.03
N PHE A 78 -11.18 3.53 -2.49
CA PHE A 78 -11.32 4.18 -1.19
C PHE A 78 -11.05 3.16 -0.09
N MET A 79 -10.17 3.52 0.84
CA MET A 79 -9.79 2.70 1.98
C MET A 79 -10.10 3.46 3.26
N GLU A 80 -10.82 2.81 4.17
CA GLU A 80 -11.17 3.35 5.48
C GLU A 80 -10.84 2.36 6.61
N LYS A 81 -11.03 2.79 7.86
CA LYS A 81 -10.71 1.98 9.04
C LYS A 81 -11.28 0.56 8.94
N GLY A 82 -10.42 -0.43 9.13
CA GLY A 82 -10.77 -1.85 9.06
C GLY A 82 -10.45 -2.51 7.72
N ASP A 83 -10.18 -1.72 6.68
CA ASP A 83 -9.82 -2.22 5.35
C ASP A 83 -8.34 -2.59 5.27
N MET A 84 -8.07 -3.75 4.66
CA MET A 84 -6.73 -4.22 4.35
C MET A 84 -6.61 -4.52 2.85
N ILE A 85 -5.54 -4.04 2.24
CA ILE A 85 -5.25 -4.24 0.81
C ILE A 85 -3.82 -4.73 0.62
N THR A 86 -3.64 -5.54 -0.42
CA THR A 86 -2.34 -5.92 -0.98
C THR A 86 -2.33 -5.48 -2.43
N LEU A 87 -1.42 -4.57 -2.77
CA LEU A 87 -1.10 -4.22 -4.15
C LEU A 87 0.08 -5.08 -4.60
N PRO A 88 -0.08 -5.92 -5.64
CA PRO A 88 0.96 -6.86 -6.03
C PRO A 88 2.19 -6.15 -6.56
N ALA A 89 3.38 -6.74 -6.35
CA ALA A 89 4.62 -6.28 -6.97
C ALA A 89 4.43 -6.01 -8.48
N GLY A 90 5.00 -4.91 -8.98
CA GLY A 90 4.92 -4.53 -10.39
C GLY A 90 3.63 -3.82 -10.84
N ILE A 91 2.62 -3.65 -9.98
CA ILE A 91 1.46 -2.81 -10.31
C ILE A 91 1.80 -1.32 -10.25
N TYR A 92 1.39 -0.56 -11.26
CA TYR A 92 1.44 0.90 -11.18
C TYR A 92 0.30 1.41 -10.30
N HIS A 93 0.67 2.18 -9.29
CA HIS A 93 -0.25 2.73 -8.32
C HIS A 93 0.25 4.07 -7.75
N ARG A 94 -0.61 4.70 -6.96
CA ARG A 94 -0.29 5.87 -6.14
C ARG A 94 -1.24 5.95 -4.94
N PHE A 95 -0.82 6.66 -3.92
CA PHE A 95 -1.62 6.93 -2.73
C PHE A 95 -1.87 8.43 -2.55
N SER A 96 -3.07 8.79 -2.11
CA SER A 96 -3.42 10.13 -1.66
C SER A 96 -4.28 10.09 -0.40
N LEU A 97 -4.16 11.11 0.44
CA LEU A 97 -5.16 11.34 1.47
C LEU A 97 -6.47 11.78 0.81
N ASP A 98 -7.59 11.51 1.47
CA ASP A 98 -8.85 12.15 1.12
C ASP A 98 -8.96 13.55 1.76
N GLU A 99 -10.12 14.18 1.65
CA GLU A 99 -10.38 15.51 2.20
C GLU A 99 -10.24 15.60 3.72
N ARG A 100 -10.22 14.48 4.45
CA ARG A 100 -9.99 14.44 5.90
C ARG A 100 -8.52 14.60 6.27
N ASN A 101 -7.60 14.47 5.30
CA ASN A 101 -6.16 14.72 5.46
C ASN A 101 -5.50 13.92 6.60
N TYR A 102 -5.98 12.70 6.87
CA TYR A 102 -5.47 11.87 7.95
C TYR A 102 -5.66 10.38 7.66
N VAL A 103 -4.58 9.60 7.82
CA VAL A 103 -4.65 8.14 7.92
C VAL A 103 -3.62 7.60 8.90
N LYS A 104 -4.00 6.59 9.68
CA LYS A 104 -3.08 5.73 10.44
C LYS A 104 -3.15 4.34 9.81
N ALA A 105 -2.04 3.86 9.28
CA ALA A 105 -1.96 2.56 8.61
C ALA A 105 -0.90 1.69 9.28
N MET A 106 -1.24 0.42 9.45
CA MET A 106 -0.25 -0.64 9.60
C MET A 106 0.29 -0.99 8.21
N ARG A 107 1.61 -1.02 8.09
CA ARG A 107 2.27 -1.51 6.89
C ARG A 107 2.81 -2.90 7.20
N LEU A 108 2.60 -3.85 6.29
CA LEU A 108 3.04 -5.23 6.46
C LEU A 108 3.97 -5.63 5.31
N PHE A 109 4.86 -6.58 5.56
CA PHE A 109 5.79 -7.11 4.56
C PHE A 109 6.11 -8.58 4.73
N VAL A 110 6.48 -9.19 3.61
CA VAL A 110 7.18 -10.47 3.57
C VAL A 110 8.68 -10.19 3.68
N GLY A 111 9.30 -10.62 4.77
CA GLY A 111 10.73 -10.38 5.03
C GLY A 111 11.04 -8.96 5.52
N GLU A 112 12.30 -8.53 5.34
CA GLU A 112 12.71 -7.18 5.69
C GLU A 112 12.19 -6.16 4.66
N PRO A 113 11.68 -5.00 5.11
CA PRO A 113 10.99 -4.07 4.24
C PRO A 113 11.92 -3.31 3.30
N VAL A 114 11.60 -3.28 2.00
CA VAL A 114 12.19 -2.36 1.02
C VAL A 114 11.10 -1.42 0.50
N TRP A 115 11.19 -0.13 0.86
CA TRP A 115 10.17 0.88 0.54
C TRP A 115 10.43 1.63 -0.76
N THR A 116 11.41 1.21 -1.56
CA THR A 116 11.86 1.99 -2.72
C THR A 116 10.75 2.05 -3.76
N ALA A 117 10.26 3.25 -4.03
CA ALA A 117 9.32 3.55 -5.10
C ALA A 117 10.10 3.78 -6.40
N TYR A 118 9.69 3.09 -7.47
CA TYR A 118 10.20 3.33 -8.80
C TYR A 118 9.13 4.02 -9.63
N ASN A 119 9.30 5.32 -9.83
CA ASN A 119 8.35 6.14 -10.58
C ASN A 119 8.25 5.65 -12.02
N ARG A 120 7.05 5.71 -12.58
CA ARG A 120 6.81 5.38 -13.99
C ARG A 120 7.58 6.38 -14.90
N PRO A 121 8.29 5.93 -15.95
CA PRO A 121 8.40 4.55 -16.44
C PRO A 121 9.39 3.69 -15.64
N ALA A 122 8.95 2.48 -15.28
CA ALA A 122 9.72 1.48 -14.55
C ALA A 122 9.56 0.07 -15.17
N ASP A 123 9.29 0.01 -16.48
CA ASP A 123 8.92 -1.24 -17.17
C ASP A 123 10.07 -2.25 -17.35
N HIS A 124 11.30 -1.85 -17.03
CA HIS A 124 12.49 -2.69 -17.15
C HIS A 124 12.69 -3.66 -15.97
N PHE A 125 11.92 -3.54 -14.89
CA PHE A 125 12.01 -4.43 -13.74
C PHE A 125 11.33 -5.77 -13.99
N GLU A 126 11.94 -6.86 -13.50
CA GLU A 126 11.40 -8.22 -13.62
C GLU A 126 10.01 -8.35 -12.98
N ALA A 127 9.79 -7.75 -11.81
CA ALA A 127 8.50 -7.75 -11.12
C ALA A 127 7.37 -7.19 -12.00
N ARG A 128 7.66 -6.16 -12.82
CA ARG A 128 6.68 -5.61 -13.77
C ARG A 128 6.38 -6.61 -14.89
N GLY A 129 7.39 -7.29 -15.42
CA GLY A 129 7.21 -8.35 -16.41
C GLY A 129 6.34 -9.49 -15.88
N GLN A 130 6.65 -10.00 -14.69
CA GLN A 130 5.87 -11.06 -14.03
C GLN A 130 4.42 -10.64 -13.77
N TYR A 131 4.19 -9.39 -13.35
CA TYR A 131 2.84 -8.84 -13.17
C TYR A 131 2.05 -8.79 -14.48
N LEU A 132 2.69 -8.40 -15.59
CA LEU A 132 2.06 -8.39 -16.91
C LEU A 132 1.71 -9.81 -17.40
N ASP A 133 2.60 -10.77 -17.16
CA ASP A 133 2.35 -12.19 -17.48
C ASP A 133 1.19 -12.76 -16.65
N PHE A 134 1.03 -12.33 -15.40
CA PHE A 134 -0.13 -12.66 -14.57
C PHE A 134 -1.42 -12.05 -15.13
N LEU A 135 -1.41 -10.80 -15.62
CA LEU A 135 -2.59 -10.16 -16.19
C LEU A 135 -3.03 -10.76 -17.54
N ALA A 136 -2.10 -11.41 -18.27
CA ALA A 136 -2.36 -12.03 -19.56
C ALA A 136 -3.02 -13.42 -19.47
N GLN A 137 -3.03 -14.02 -18.28
CA GLN A 137 -3.76 -15.26 -17.97
C GLN A 137 -5.27 -15.00 -17.83
#